data_AF-A0A0N1IEE7-F1
#
_entry.id   AF-A0A0N1IEE7-F1
#
_cell.length_a   1.000
_cell.length_b   1.000
_cell.length_c   1.000
_cell.angle_alpha   90.00
_cell.angle_beta   90.00
_cell.angle_gamma   90.00
#
_symmetry.space_group_name_H-M   'P 1'
#
loop_
_entity.id
_entity.type
_entity.pdbx_description
1 polymer ?
#
loop_
_entity_poly.entity_id
_entity_poly.type
_entity_poly.pdbx_seq_one_letter_code
_entity_poly.pdbx_strand_id
1 'polypeptide(L)'
;MDHFTSLCMVLFEFLKDISLPNTVELMGMYGRMVINSFTILDIDMNSIGTGIYLASSIVDHSCDPNAVATFDGNIINIRAIQDMPNLDWNQVNNNSI
;
A
#
# COMPACT_ATOMS: atom_id res chain seq x y z
N MET A 1 -13.32 5.14 -14.13
CA MET A 1 -12.66 4.48 -15.28
C MET A 1 -11.58 5.35 -15.89
N ASP A 2 -11.82 6.66 -15.99
CA ASP A 2 -10.91 7.61 -16.66
C ASP A 2 -9.48 7.61 -16.12
N HIS A 3 -9.29 7.53 -14.79
CA HIS A 3 -7.95 7.42 -14.20
C HIS A 3 -7.18 6.18 -14.65
N PHE A 4 -7.84 5.01 -14.69
CA PHE A 4 -7.22 3.77 -15.14
C PHE A 4 -6.84 3.85 -16.63
N THR A 5 -7.73 4.39 -17.46
CA THR A 5 -7.47 4.58 -18.89
C THR A 5 -6.28 5.51 -19.14
N SER A 6 -6.19 6.63 -18.42
CA SER A 6 -5.05 7.54 -18.47
C SER A 6 -3.74 6.85 -18.03
N LEU A 7 -3.80 6.05 -16.96
CA LEU A 7 -2.63 5.32 -16.46
C LEU A 7 -2.13 4.29 -17.48
N CYS A 8 -3.04 3.56 -18.11
CA CYS A 8 -2.73 2.61 -19.18
C CYS A 8 -2.04 3.30 -20.35
N MET A 9 -2.55 4.46 -20.80
CA MET A 9 -1.92 5.22 -21.89
C MET A 9 -0.47 5.60 -21.56
N VAL A 10 -0.22 6.10 -20.35
CA VAL A 10 1.12 6.43 -19.89
C VAL A 10 2.01 5.18 -19.83
N LEU A 11 1.51 4.07 -19.28
CA LEU A 11 2.23 2.79 -19.24
C LEU A 11 2.63 2.30 -20.64
N PHE A 12 1.72 2.38 -21.62
CA PHE A 12 2.02 2.01 -23.01
C PHE A 12 3.12 2.89 -23.61
N GLU A 13 3.09 4.19 -23.34
CA GLU A 13 4.11 5.13 -23.84
C GLU A 13 5.49 4.88 -23.23
N PHE A 14 5.56 4.59 -21.93
CA PHE A 14 6.82 4.38 -21.21
C PHE A 14 7.44 3.01 -21.47
N LEU A 15 6.62 1.96 -21.51
CA LEU A 15 7.11 0.58 -21.56
C LEU A 15 7.31 0.06 -22.99
N LYS A 16 6.75 0.74 -24.00
CA LYS A 16 6.93 0.52 -25.45
C LYS A 16 6.92 -0.96 -25.88
N ASP A 17 8.10 -1.59 -25.89
CA ASP A 17 8.33 -2.94 -26.41
C ASP A 17 8.10 -4.05 -25.35
N ILE A 18 7.80 -3.69 -24.10
CA ILE A 18 7.49 -4.65 -23.05
C ILE A 18 6.04 -5.10 -23.21
N SER A 19 5.85 -6.42 -23.33
CA SER A 19 4.51 -7.03 -23.32
C SER A 19 3.79 -6.67 -22.01
N LEU A 20 2.71 -5.90 -22.11
CA LEU A 20 1.83 -5.62 -20.97
C LEU A 20 0.83 -6.75 -20.74
N PRO A 21 0.40 -6.95 -19.49
CA PRO A 21 -0.78 -7.77 -19.19
C PRO A 21 -2.02 -7.25 -19.93
N ASN A 22 -3.01 -8.11 -20.10
CA ASN A 22 -4.25 -7.69 -20.74
C ASN A 22 -5.04 -6.70 -19.84
N THR A 23 -6.04 -6.02 -20.41
CA THR A 23 -6.82 -5.00 -19.70
C THR A 23 -7.45 -5.52 -18.39
N VAL A 24 -7.88 -6.78 -18.34
CA VAL A 24 -8.48 -7.38 -17.13
C VAL A 24 -7.44 -7.55 -16.04
N GLU A 25 -6.25 -8.03 -16.40
CA GLU A 25 -5.13 -8.18 -15.47
C GLU A 25 -4.64 -6.82 -14.96
N LEU A 26 -4.49 -5.84 -15.85
CA LEU A 26 -4.12 -4.47 -15.49
C LEU A 26 -5.15 -3.84 -14.55
N MET A 27 -6.44 -4.03 -14.82
CA MET A 27 -7.52 -3.52 -13.95
C MET A 27 -7.46 -4.19 -12.57
N GLY A 28 -7.17 -5.49 -12.52
CA GLY A 28 -6.96 -6.21 -11.26
C GLY A 28 -5.73 -5.72 -10.49
N MET A 29 -4.62 -5.43 -11.18
CA MET A 29 -3.43 -4.84 -10.56
C MET A 29 -3.72 -3.43 -10.04
N TYR A 30 -4.38 -2.60 -10.83
CA TYR A 30 -4.79 -1.25 -10.42
C TYR A 30 -5.66 -1.29 -9.17
N GLY A 31 -6.68 -2.15 -9.13
CA GLY A 31 -7.53 -2.32 -7.94
C GLY A 31 -6.73 -2.74 -6.71
N ARG A 32 -5.80 -3.69 -6.84
CA ARG A 32 -4.91 -4.09 -5.75
C ARG A 32 -4.01 -2.94 -5.31
N MET A 33 -3.45 -2.16 -6.22
CA MET A 33 -2.65 -0.98 -5.86
C MET A 33 -3.49 0.04 -5.10
N VAL A 34 -4.70 0.34 -5.56
CA VAL A 34 -5.58 1.33 -4.91
C VAL A 34 -5.89 0.96 -3.46
N ILE A 35 -6.09 -0.31 -3.14
CA ILE A 35 -6.49 -0.73 -1.78
C ILE A 35 -5.34 -1.18 -0.89
N ASN A 36 -4.12 -1.37 -1.42
CA ASN A 36 -2.97 -1.89 -0.67
C ASN A 36 -1.76 -0.94 -0.67
N SER A 37 -1.87 0.24 -1.29
CA SER A 37 -0.80 1.24 -1.27
C SER A 37 -0.72 1.91 0.09
N PHE A 38 0.51 2.24 0.51
CA PHE A 38 0.78 3.02 1.70
C PHE A 38 1.38 4.35 1.27
N THR A 39 0.87 5.44 1.86
CA THR A 39 1.53 6.74 1.77
C THR A 39 2.76 6.75 2.67
N ILE A 40 3.94 6.95 2.07
CA ILE A 40 5.21 7.03 2.80
C ILE A 40 5.34 8.45 3.33
N LEU A 41 5.55 8.57 4.64
CA LEU A 41 5.63 9.84 5.35
C LEU A 41 7.05 10.10 5.87
N ASP A 42 7.47 11.36 5.87
CA ASP A 42 8.65 11.80 6.60
C ASP A 42 8.35 12.02 8.10
N ILE A 43 9.35 12.48 8.86
CA ILE A 43 9.23 12.73 10.31
C ILE A 43 8.23 13.84 10.66
N ASP A 44 7.93 14.72 9.71
CA ASP A 44 7.00 15.84 9.85
C ASP A 44 5.60 15.48 9.31
N MET A 45 5.37 14.19 9.00
CA MET A 45 4.14 13.64 8.44
C MET A 45 3.80 14.16 7.03
N ASN A 46 4.79 14.66 6.28
CA ASN A 46 4.58 15.00 4.87
C ASN A 46 4.63 13.74 4.01
N SER A 47 3.74 13.68 3.02
CA SER A 47 3.80 12.64 1.99
C SER A 47 5.00 12.85 1.08
N ILE A 48 5.89 11.86 1.05
CA ILE A 48 7.10 11.86 0.21
C ILE A 48 7.07 10.75 -0.85
N GLY A 49 6.05 9.89 -0.85
CA GLY A 49 5.89 8.84 -1.84
C GLY A 49 4.76 7.86 -1.55
N THR A 50 4.68 6.84 -2.40
CA THR A 50 3.72 5.73 -2.26
C THR A 50 4.46 4.41 -2.45
N GLY A 51 4.15 3.43 -1.60
CA GLY A 51 4.76 2.10 -1.66
C GLY A 51 3.73 0.98 -1.55
N ILE A 52 4.04 -0.18 -2.13
CA ILE A 52 3.27 -1.43 -1.96
C ILE A 52 4.10 -2.33 -1.04
N TYR A 53 3.53 -2.68 0.12
CA TYR A 53 4.20 -3.49 1.14
C TYR A 53 3.43 -4.78 1.36
N LEU A 54 3.67 -5.80 0.53
CA LEU A 54 2.87 -7.02 0.48
C LEU A 54 2.63 -7.68 1.85
N ALA A 55 3.65 -7.72 2.70
CA ALA A 55 3.53 -8.29 4.04
C ALA A 55 2.66 -7.43 4.98
N SER A 56 2.70 -6.10 4.86
CA SER A 56 1.91 -5.18 5.67
C SER A 56 0.49 -4.99 5.15
N SER A 57 0.24 -5.28 3.88
CA SER A 57 -1.09 -5.23 3.25
C SER A 57 -2.09 -6.26 3.80
N ILE A 58 -1.66 -7.17 4.68
CA ILE A 58 -2.55 -8.10 5.39
C ILE A 58 -3.23 -7.48 6.61
N VAL A 59 -2.74 -6.32 7.08
CA VAL A 59 -3.20 -5.68 8.31
C VAL A 59 -4.45 -4.87 8.01
N ASP A 60 -5.53 -5.18 8.73
CA ASP A 60 -6.79 -4.48 8.57
C ASP A 60 -6.80 -3.10 9.24
N HIS A 61 -7.68 -2.24 8.75
CA HIS A 61 -7.92 -0.91 9.32
C HIS A 61 -8.73 -0.99 10.63
N SER A 62 -8.38 -0.17 11.61
CA SER A 62 -9.20 0.14 12.79
C SER A 62 -9.09 1.61 13.14
N CYS A 63 -10.23 2.24 13.48
CA CYS A 63 -10.26 3.59 14.05
C CYS A 63 -9.70 3.65 15.48
N ASP A 64 -9.60 2.50 16.15
CA ASP A 64 -8.94 2.31 17.45
C ASP A 64 -7.85 1.23 17.30
N PRO A 65 -6.69 1.59 16.71
CA PRO A 65 -5.70 0.61 16.28
C PRO A 65 -4.86 0.08 17.45
N ASN A 66 -4.36 -1.15 17.32
CA ASN A 66 -3.36 -1.72 18.24
C ASN A 66 -1.93 -1.68 17.70
N ALA A 67 -1.73 -1.31 16.44
CA ALA A 67 -0.43 -1.07 15.83
C ALA A 67 -0.40 0.16 14.91
N VAL A 68 0.79 0.67 14.62
CA VAL A 68 1.02 1.80 13.71
C VAL A 68 2.11 1.46 12.70
N ALA A 69 1.93 1.93 11.46
CA ALA A 69 2.96 1.88 10.42
C ALA A 69 3.88 3.10 10.53
N THR A 70 5.19 2.88 10.49
CA THR A 70 6.23 3.92 10.45
C THR A 70 7.21 3.61 9.32
N PHE A 71 7.89 4.63 8.80
CA PHE A 71 8.79 4.48 7.66
C PHE A 71 10.21 4.92 8.00
N ASP A 72 11.20 4.11 7.58
CA ASP A 72 12.62 4.47 7.53
C ASP A 72 13.07 4.35 6.08
N GLY A 73 13.03 5.48 5.36
CA GLY A 73 13.15 5.48 3.91
C GLY A 73 12.04 4.64 3.26
N ASN A 74 12.43 3.56 2.58
CA ASN A 74 11.52 2.62 1.92
C ASN A 74 11.20 1.38 2.78
N ILE A 75 11.58 1.36 4.06
CA ILE A 75 11.32 0.26 4.97
C ILE A 75 10.09 0.60 5.82
N ILE A 76 9.04 -0.20 5.71
CA ILE A 76 7.88 -0.13 6.61
C ILE A 76 8.16 -0.90 7.90
N ASN A 77 7.79 -0.30 9.02
CA ASN A 77 7.84 -0.92 10.35
C ASN A 77 6.44 -0.87 10.97
N ILE A 78 5.88 -2.04 11.29
CA ILE A 78 4.63 -2.16 12.05
C ILE A 78 4.98 -2.29 13.53
N ARG A 79 4.51 -1.34 14.35
CA ARG A 79 4.83 -1.26 15.77
C ARG A 79 3.56 -1.35 16.61
N ALA A 80 3.57 -2.24 17.60
CA ALA A 80 2.49 -2.30 18.60
C ALA A 80 2.42 -0.98 19.38
N ILE A 81 1.21 -0.50 19.63
CA ILE A 81 0.90 0.66 20.48
C ILE A 81 0.00 0.30 21.65
N GLN A 82 -0.38 -0.98 21.75
CA GLN A 82 -1.10 -1.58 22.86
C GLN A 82 -0.41 -2.89 23.26
N ASP A 83 -0.55 -3.30 24.51
CA ASP A 83 -0.02 -4.58 24.98
C ASP A 83 -0.78 -5.73 24.30
N MET A 84 -0.03 -6.64 23.68
CA MET A 84 -0.55 -7.86 23.09
C MET A 84 0.16 -9.06 23.73
N PRO A 85 -0.57 -10.07 24.24
CA PRO A 85 0.02 -11.18 24.97
C PRO A 85 0.89 -12.09 24.08
N ASN A 86 0.66 -12.07 22.78
CA ASN A 86 1.46 -12.75 21.76
C ASN A 86 1.30 -12.03 20.41
N LEU A 87 2.17 -12.35 19.45
CA LEU A 87 2.07 -11.84 18.09
C LEU A 87 1.17 -12.77 17.26
N ASP A 88 -0.06 -12.32 17.01
CA ASP A 88 -0.99 -12.91 16.05
C ASP A 88 -1.37 -11.87 14.99
N TRP A 89 -0.87 -12.05 13.77
CA TRP A 89 -1.11 -11.12 12.66
C TRP A 89 -2.58 -10.94 12.31
N ASN A 90 -3.46 -11.91 12.63
CA ASN A 90 -4.90 -11.76 12.40
C ASN A 90 -5.57 -10.81 13.40
N GLN A 91 -4.88 -10.48 14.49
CA GLN A 91 -5.36 -9.56 15.53
C GLN A 91 -4.70 -8.18 15.42
N VAL A 92 -3.64 -8.05 14.62
CA VAL A 92 -2.99 -6.76 14.36
C VAL A 92 -3.88 -5.93 13.45
N ASN A 93 -4.19 -4.70 13.85
CA ASN A 93 -4.88 -3.71 13.04
C ASN A 93 -4.21 -2.35 13.23
N ASN A 94 -4.24 -1.54 12.18
CA ASN A 94 -3.58 -0.24 12.17
C ASN A 94 -4.51 0.85 11.59
N ASN A 95 -4.02 2.08 11.59
CA ASN A 95 -4.72 3.20 10.98
C ASN A 95 -4.42 3.37 9.47
N SER A 96 -3.85 2.36 8.81
CA SER A 96 -3.42 2.54 7.43
C SER A 96 -4.62 2.71 6.49
N ILE A 97 -4.54 3.79 5.70
CA ILE A 97 -5.19 4.02 4.42
C ILE A 97 -4.06 4.32 3.42
#